data_AF-A0A535HJ95-F1
#
_entry.id   AF-A0A535HJ95-F1
#
_cell.length_a   1.000
_cell.length_b   1.000
_cell.length_c   1.000
_cell.angle_alpha   90.00
_cell.angle_beta   90.00
_cell.angle_gamma   90.00
#
_symmetry.space_group_name_H-M   'P 1'
#
loop_
_entity.id
_entity.type
_entity.pdbx_description
1 polymer ?
#
loop_
_entity_poly.entity_id
_entity_poly.type
_entity_poly.pdbx_seq_one_letter_code
_entity_poly.pdbx_strand_id
1 'polypeptide(L)'
;MSQPIAIEPGDKFLVLIASPLEPEFVARIRQLDPRVEVLYEPSLLPMPRYVADHTGDPAWKRTAEQEAQFLAMLSQAHVLFDFDRAHIRDLPSIAPRLKWVQSTSAGIGQ
;
A
#
# COMPACT_ATOMS: atom_id res chain seq x y z
N MET A 1 -10.59 17.38 -13.36
CA MET A 1 -10.27 18.07 -12.08
C MET A 1 -10.64 17.12 -10.96
N SER A 2 -9.68 16.40 -10.38
CA SER A 2 -9.95 15.56 -9.21
C SER A 2 -10.28 16.48 -8.04
N GLN A 3 -11.45 16.30 -7.43
CA GLN A 3 -11.79 17.04 -6.22
C GLN A 3 -10.74 16.71 -5.14
N PRO A 4 -10.28 17.71 -4.36
CA PRO A 4 -9.45 17.43 -3.21
C PRO A 4 -10.22 16.50 -2.27
N ILE A 5 -9.53 15.50 -1.74
CA ILE A 5 -10.07 14.60 -0.73
C ILE A 5 -10.46 15.50 0.47
N ALA A 6 -11.75 15.73 0.67
CA ALA A 6 -12.25 16.47 1.82
C ALA A 6 -11.98 15.60 3.06
N ILE A 7 -11.00 16.01 3.87
CA ILE A 7 -10.72 15.36 5.15
C ILE A 7 -11.49 16.13 6.20
N GLU A 8 -12.57 15.54 6.70
CA GLU A 8 -13.29 16.07 7.84
C GLU A 8 -12.41 15.96 9.10
N PRO A 9 -12.48 16.95 10.03
CA PRO A 9 -11.74 16.87 11.28
C PRO A 9 -12.15 15.65 12.11
N GLY A 10 -11.26 14.65 12.19
CA GLY A 10 -11.48 13.43 12.99
C GLY A 10 -11.29 12.12 12.21
N ASP A 11 -11.33 12.16 10.88
CA ASP A 11 -11.19 10.96 10.06
C ASP A 11 -9.75 10.47 9.98
N LYS A 12 -9.57 9.16 10.14
CA LYS A 12 -8.28 8.47 9.96
C LYS A 12 -8.07 8.11 8.49
N PHE A 13 -6.86 8.37 7.98
CA PHE A 13 -6.40 7.97 6.67
C PHE A 13 -5.51 6.74 6.75
N LEU A 14 -6.03 5.61 6.27
CA LEU A 14 -5.32 4.34 6.23
C LEU A 14 -4.46 4.30 4.97
N VAL A 15 -3.15 4.31 5.17
CA VAL A 15 -2.12 4.18 4.14
C VAL A 15 -1.60 2.75 4.19
N LEU A 16 -1.90 1.97 3.16
CA LEU A 16 -1.29 0.65 2.97
C LEU A 16 0.00 0.80 2.17
N ILE A 17 1.09 0.29 2.74
CA ILE A 17 2.37 0.14 2.04
C ILE A 17 2.43 -1.29 1.49
N ALA A 18 2.27 -1.43 0.17
CA ALA A 18 2.13 -2.70 -0.52
C ALA A 18 3.41 -3.12 -1.28
N SER A 19 4.53 -2.47 -1.01
CA SER A 19 5.87 -2.85 -1.50
C SER A 19 6.90 -2.80 -0.37
N PRO A 20 8.03 -3.51 -0.51
CA PRO A 20 9.15 -3.38 0.42
C PRO A 20 9.57 -1.91 0.56
N LEU A 21 9.66 -1.47 1.81
CA LEU A 21 10.09 -0.13 2.17
C LEU A 21 10.92 -0.18 3.46
N GLU A 22 12.00 0.58 3.49
CA GLU A 22 12.90 0.64 4.62
C GLU A 22 12.16 1.17 5.88
N PRO A 23 12.35 0.53 7.06
CA PRO A 23 11.57 0.86 8.27
C PRO A 23 11.63 2.33 8.69
N GLU A 24 12.73 3.03 8.43
CA GLU A 24 12.87 4.47 8.71
C GLU A 24 11.89 5.33 7.92
N PHE A 25 11.57 4.96 6.68
CA PHE A 25 10.59 5.70 5.86
C PHE A 25 9.16 5.41 6.33
N VAL A 26 8.87 4.17 6.73
CA VAL A 26 7.60 3.80 7.36
C VAL A 26 7.39 4.59 8.65
N ALA A 27 8.42 4.65 9.50
CA ALA A 27 8.39 5.41 10.75
C ALA A 27 8.17 6.91 10.48
N ARG A 28 8.83 7.47 9.46
CA ARG A 28 8.63 8.85 9.05
C ARG A 28 7.20 9.12 8.62
N ILE A 29 6.59 8.25 7.81
CA ILE A 29 5.19 8.40 7.36
C ILE A 29 4.23 8.40 8.56
N ARG A 30 4.43 7.49 9.52
CA ARG A 30 3.62 7.42 10.76
C ARG A 30 3.66 8.70 11.59
N GLN A 31 4.73 9.48 11.49
CA GLN A 31 4.92 10.71 12.27
C GLN A 31 4.44 11.98 11.55
N LEU A 32 4.02 11.89 10.28
CA LEU A 32 3.67 13.07 9.47
C LEU A 32 2.42 13.79 9.99
N ASP A 33 1.37 13.05 10.33
CA ASP A 33 0.09 13.59 10.76
C ASP A 33 -0.64 12.56 11.64
N PRO A 34 -1.23 12.96 12.78
CA PRO A 34 -1.96 12.05 13.67
C PRO A 34 -3.19 11.40 13.03
N ARG A 35 -3.69 11.91 11.89
CA ARG A 35 -4.76 11.29 11.12
C ARG A 35 -4.26 10.14 10.26
N VAL A 36 -2.97 10.02 9.98
CA VAL A 36 -2.41 8.94 9.17
C VAL A 36 -2.19 7.70 10.03
N GLU A 37 -2.76 6.59 9.58
CA GLU A 37 -2.51 5.26 10.12
C GLU A 37 -1.86 4.41 9.02
N VAL A 38 -0.72 3.80 9.32
CA VAL A 38 0.06 3.04 8.35
C VAL A 38 -0.16 1.55 8.55
N LEU A 39 -0.83 0.93 7.58
CA LEU A 39 -0.93 -0.52 7.42
C LEU A 39 0.35 -1.00 6.72
N TYR A 40 1.25 -1.62 7.49
CA TYR A 40 2.49 -2.18 6.96
C TYR A 40 2.84 -3.47 7.70
N GLU A 41 2.84 -4.57 6.96
CA GLU A 41 3.19 -5.89 7.45
C GLU A 41 4.29 -6.49 6.54
N PRO A 42 5.58 -6.37 6.92
CA PRO A 42 6.70 -6.85 6.11
C PRO A 42 6.62 -8.34 5.78
N SER A 43 6.02 -9.16 6.63
CA SER A 43 5.88 -10.60 6.37
C SER A 43 4.94 -10.94 5.21
N LEU A 44 4.13 -9.97 4.76
CA LEU A 44 3.25 -10.07 3.60
C LEU A 44 3.86 -9.51 2.31
N LEU A 45 5.17 -9.25 2.31
CA LEU A 45 5.91 -8.69 1.19
C LEU A 45 7.13 -9.56 0.87
N PRO A 46 7.59 -9.55 -0.39
CA PRO A 46 8.83 -10.22 -0.76
C PRO A 46 10.02 -9.50 -0.12
N MET A 47 11.08 -10.25 0.21
CA MET A 47 12.32 -9.64 0.70
C MET A 47 13.00 -8.86 -0.44
N PRO A 48 13.46 -7.61 -0.19
CA PRO A 48 14.20 -6.85 -1.18
C PRO A 48 15.55 -7.51 -1.45
N ARG A 49 15.98 -7.57 -2.72
CA ARG A 49 17.26 -8.19 -3.12
C ARG A 49 18.43 -7.20 -3.08
N TYR A 50 18.14 -5.92 -3.13
CA TYR A 50 19.08 -4.80 -3.07
C TYR A 50 18.35 -3.54 -2.55
N VAL A 51 19.10 -2.49 -2.22
CA VAL A 51 18.55 -1.22 -1.72
C VAL A 51 17.59 -0.61 -2.76
N ALA A 52 16.43 -0.12 -2.31
CA ALA A 52 15.35 0.37 -3.17
C ALA A 52 14.70 -0.68 -4.11
N ASP A 53 14.85 -1.99 -3.84
CA ASP A 53 14.07 -3.03 -4.53
C ASP A 53 12.62 -3.08 -4.01
N HIS A 54 11.72 -2.35 -4.67
CA HIS A 54 10.29 -2.32 -4.34
C HIS A 54 9.49 -3.53 -4.88
N THR A 55 10.15 -4.48 -5.55
CA THR A 55 9.48 -5.69 -6.07
C THR A 55 9.91 -6.95 -5.34
N GLY A 56 11.15 -7.01 -4.86
CA GLY A 56 11.71 -8.20 -4.21
C GLY A 56 11.85 -9.40 -5.16
N ASP A 57 11.88 -10.61 -4.60
CA ASP A 57 11.94 -11.86 -5.36
C ASP A 57 10.65 -12.12 -6.16
N PRO A 58 10.69 -12.20 -7.52
CA PRO A 58 9.51 -12.49 -8.34
C PRO A 58 8.87 -13.87 -8.09
N ALA A 59 9.64 -14.83 -7.55
CA ALA A 59 9.16 -16.18 -7.24
C ALA A 59 8.42 -16.24 -5.91
N TRP A 60 8.57 -15.23 -5.05
CA TRP A 60 7.90 -15.17 -3.77
C TRP A 60 6.38 -15.05 -3.95
N LYS A 61 5.63 -15.74 -3.09
CA LYS A 61 4.16 -15.73 -3.04
C LYS A 61 3.69 -15.76 -1.59
N ARG A 62 2.62 -15.03 -1.30
CA ARG A 62 1.88 -15.19 -0.05
C ARG A 62 1.28 -16.59 0.02
N THR A 63 1.25 -17.15 1.23
CA THR A 63 0.33 -18.26 1.56
C THR A 63 -1.12 -17.79 1.50
N ALA A 64 -2.08 -18.72 1.53
CA ALA A 64 -3.50 -18.36 1.48
C ALA A 64 -3.92 -17.47 2.66
N GLU A 65 -3.38 -17.73 3.84
CA GLU A 65 -3.64 -16.97 5.07
C GLU A 65 -3.05 -15.56 4.98
N GLN A 66 -1.82 -15.46 4.47
CA GLN A 66 -1.16 -14.18 4.22
C GLN A 66 -1.90 -13.36 3.15
N GLU A 67 -2.40 -14.01 2.10
CA GLU A 67 -3.19 -13.36 1.07
C GLU A 67 -4.50 -12.81 1.63
N ALA A 68 -5.22 -13.59 2.44
CA ALA A 68 -6.43 -13.14 3.11
C ALA A 68 -6.15 -11.92 4.02
N GLN A 69 -5.02 -11.93 4.75
CA GLN A 69 -4.61 -10.80 5.59
C GLN A 69 -4.27 -9.57 4.74
N PHE A 70 -3.58 -9.74 3.61
CA PHE A 70 -3.27 -8.65 2.68
C PHE A 70 -4.54 -8.02 2.10
N LEU A 71 -5.47 -8.84 1.61
CA LEU A 71 -6.76 -8.38 1.09
C LEU A 71 -7.61 -7.68 2.17
N ALA A 72 -7.55 -8.15 3.42
CA ALA A 72 -8.21 -7.48 4.54
C ALA A 72 -7.66 -6.08 4.79
N MET A 73 -6.33 -5.88 4.73
CA MET A 73 -5.73 -4.54 4.81
C MET A 73 -6.11 -3.68 3.61
N LEU A 74 -6.06 -4.25 2.40
CA LEU A 74 -6.36 -3.56 1.15
C LEU A 74 -7.81 -3.06 1.11
N SER A 75 -8.76 -3.84 1.62
CA SER A 75 -10.18 -3.46 1.69
C SER A 75 -10.47 -2.22 2.55
N GLN A 76 -9.55 -1.91 3.47
CA GLN A 76 -9.67 -0.79 4.40
C GLN A 76 -8.90 0.45 3.93
N ALA A 77 -7.94 0.29 3.02
CA ALA A 77 -7.00 1.32 2.63
C ALA A 77 -7.68 2.49 1.89
N HIS A 78 -7.31 3.72 2.28
CA HIS A 78 -7.66 4.95 1.56
C HIS A 78 -6.57 5.34 0.56
N VAL A 79 -5.33 5.05 0.92
CA VAL A 79 -4.14 5.30 0.09
C VAL A 79 -3.36 4.01 -0.03
N LEU A 80 -2.92 3.73 -1.26
CA LEU A 80 -2.10 2.57 -1.57
C LEU A 80 -0.74 3.06 -2.07
N PHE A 81 0.31 2.80 -1.30
CA PHE A 81 1.70 3.05 -1.68
C PHE A 81 2.24 1.79 -2.38
N ASP A 82 2.47 1.94 -3.68
CA ASP A 82 2.69 0.89 -4.68
C ASP A 82 1.58 -0.17 -4.72
N PHE A 83 1.62 -1.11 -5.66
CA PHE A 83 0.53 -2.07 -5.83
C PHE A 83 1.02 -3.47 -6.12
N ASP A 84 0.21 -4.44 -5.70
CA ASP A 84 0.42 -5.83 -6.09
C ASP A 84 -0.04 -6.03 -7.54
N ARG A 85 0.88 -6.48 -8.39
CA ARG A 85 0.60 -6.78 -9.81
C ARG A 85 -0.42 -7.91 -9.96
N ALA A 86 -0.52 -8.81 -8.98
CA ALA A 86 -1.52 -9.88 -8.99
C ALA A 86 -2.96 -9.32 -8.94
N HIS A 87 -3.13 -8.15 -8.33
CA HIS A 87 -4.44 -7.57 -8.04
C HIS A 87 -4.78 -6.30 -8.84
N ILE A 88 -3.97 -5.95 -9.84
CA ILE A 88 -4.18 -4.69 -10.58
C ILE A 88 -5.52 -4.63 -11.31
N ARG A 89 -6.07 -5.79 -11.72
CA ARG A 89 -7.30 -5.88 -12.51
C ARG A 89 -8.57 -5.85 -11.66
N ASP A 90 -8.53 -6.45 -10.49
CA ASP A 90 -9.63 -6.54 -9.52
C ASP A 90 -9.50 -5.51 -8.38
N LEU A 91 -8.47 -4.65 -8.42
CA LEU A 91 -8.23 -3.60 -7.42
C LEU A 91 -9.49 -2.80 -7.04
N PRO A 92 -10.34 -2.33 -7.98
CA PRO A 92 -11.55 -1.59 -7.61
C PRO A 92 -12.56 -2.40 -6.78
N SER A 93 -12.57 -3.72 -6.94
CA SER A 93 -13.47 -4.63 -6.23
C SER A 93 -12.96 -4.92 -4.82
N ILE A 94 -11.66 -5.17 -4.67
CA ILE A 94 -11.05 -5.58 -3.41
C ILE A 94 -10.60 -4.40 -2.53
N ALA A 95 -10.46 -3.19 -3.11
CA ALA A 95 -10.08 -1.97 -2.43
C ALA A 95 -11.17 -0.88 -2.54
N PRO A 96 -12.41 -1.11 -2.06
CA PRO A 96 -13.56 -0.23 -2.32
C PRO A 96 -13.44 1.18 -1.71
N ARG A 97 -12.54 1.36 -0.74
CA ARG A 97 -12.30 2.64 -0.07
C ARG A 97 -11.14 3.44 -0.69
N LEU A 98 -10.42 2.85 -1.63
CA LEU A 98 -9.21 3.42 -2.21
C LEU A 98 -9.51 4.74 -2.93
N LYS A 99 -8.77 5.79 -2.57
CA LYS A 99 -8.88 7.14 -3.13
C LYS A 99 -7.64 7.55 -3.92
N TRP A 100 -6.49 6.97 -3.60
CA TRP A 100 -5.21 7.34 -4.19
C TRP A 100 -4.26 6.16 -4.29
N VAL A 101 -3.54 6.05 -5.41
CA VAL A 101 -2.41 5.13 -5.60
C VAL A 101 -1.16 5.96 -5.84
N GLN A 102 -0.12 5.75 -5.02
CA GLN A 102 1.20 6.34 -5.18
C GLN A 102 2.16 5.26 -5.66
N SER A 103 2.61 5.28 -6.91
CA SER A 103 3.62 4.33 -7.40
C SER A 103 5.04 4.75 -7.04
N THR A 104 5.93 3.77 -6.89
CA THR A 104 7.38 3.99 -6.74
C THR A 104 8.07 4.32 -8.06
N SER A 105 7.46 3.91 -9.19
CA SER A 105 7.96 4.18 -10.54
C SER A 105 7.12 5.24 -11.27
N ALA A 106 7.78 6.07 -12.08
CA ALA A 106 7.12 6.95 -13.05
C ALA A 106 6.73 6.19 -14.33
N GLY A 107 5.71 6.66 -15.07
CA GLY A 107 5.33 6.08 -16.36
C GLY A 107 4.42 4.84 -16.32
N ILE A 108 3.92 4.46 -15.14
CA ILE A 108 3.06 3.28 -14.94
C ILE A 108 1.61 3.41 -15.45
N GLY A 109 1.20 4.61 -15.92
CA GLY A 109 -0.18 4.92 -16.32
C GLY A 109 -0.42 4.93 -17.84
N GLN A 110 0.44 4.29 -18.62
CA GLN A 110 0.25 4.07 -20.06
C GLN A 110 -0.72 2.92 -20.33
#